data_AF-A0A366B2Q9-F1
#
_entry.id   AF-A0A366B2Q9-F1
#
_cell.length_a   1.000
_cell.length_b   1.000
_cell.length_c   1.000
_cell.angle_alpha   90.00
_cell.angle_beta   90.00
_cell.angle_gamma   90.00
#
_symmetry.space_group_name_H-M   'P 1'
#
loop_
_entity.id
_entity.type
_entity.pdbx_description
1 polymer ?
#
loop_
_entity_poly.entity_id
_entity_poly.type
_entity_poly.pdbx_seq_one_letter_code
_entity_poly.pdbx_strand_id
1 'polypeptide(L)'
;MKPRNKINNMETDKNKELDAFIKEITTCGYFTTLKPDDRKNYLFNAKIIFDRYSSMLIAVQDLLKTCLNTIYNDENGNATEVEDPIKHLKTLLEIAVQLLPINEGEVFDAVHKFVLKTIEFEKTDTL
;
A
#
# COMPACT_ATOMS: atom_id res chain seq x y z
N MET A 1 10.65 24.76 54.20
CA MET A 1 10.81 23.42 53.60
C MET A 1 9.72 23.24 52.54
N LYS A 2 10.09 23.21 51.24
CA LYS A 2 9.14 22.94 50.14
C LYS A 2 8.98 21.41 49.94
N PRO A 3 7.81 20.94 49.46
CA PRO A 3 7.39 19.55 49.60
C PRO A 3 8.02 18.66 48.53
N ARG A 4 9.00 17.83 48.88
CA ARG A 4 9.55 16.78 47.99
C ARG A 4 8.57 15.61 47.75
N ASN A 5 7.63 15.35 48.66
CA ASN A 5 6.76 14.17 48.57
C ASN A 5 5.61 14.28 47.55
N LYS A 6 5.20 15.50 47.14
CA LYS A 6 4.12 15.66 46.14
C LYS A 6 4.59 15.39 44.70
N ILE A 7 5.86 15.61 44.41
CA ILE A 7 6.43 15.48 43.07
C ILE A 7 6.63 13.99 42.73
N ASN A 8 7.19 13.22 43.66
CA ASN A 8 7.42 11.78 43.47
C ASN A 8 6.11 11.01 43.27
N ASN A 9 5.06 11.33 44.03
CA ASN A 9 3.76 10.64 43.89
C ASN A 9 3.08 10.91 42.55
N MET A 10 3.15 12.15 42.04
CA MET A 10 2.54 12.57 40.78
C MET A 10 3.27 11.99 39.55
N GLU A 11 4.57 11.72 39.63
CA GLU A 11 5.31 10.98 38.60
C GLU A 11 4.99 9.48 38.62
N THR A 12 4.85 8.86 39.80
CA THR A 12 4.44 7.44 39.89
C THR A 12 3.00 7.17 39.45
N ASP A 13 2.06 8.09 39.70
CA ASP A 13 0.67 7.91 39.25
C ASP A 13 0.54 8.09 37.72
N LYS A 14 1.28 9.04 37.13
CA LYS A 14 1.36 9.19 35.66
C LYS A 14 1.94 7.95 34.97
N ASN A 15 2.96 7.32 35.57
CA ASN A 15 3.54 6.10 35.01
C ASN A 15 2.56 4.91 35.06
N LYS A 16 1.73 4.79 36.10
CA LYS A 16 0.68 3.76 36.17
C LYS A 16 -0.45 3.97 35.17
N GLU A 17 -0.87 5.22 34.97
CA GLU A 17 -1.86 5.56 33.95
C GLU A 17 -1.32 5.26 32.54
N LEU A 18 -0.05 5.58 32.28
CA LEU A 18 0.62 5.25 31.01
C LEU A 18 0.71 3.73 30.80
N ASP A 19 1.12 2.97 31.82
CA ASP A 19 1.20 1.50 31.73
C ASP A 19 -0.18 0.86 31.51
N ALA A 20 -1.22 1.37 32.19
CA ALA A 20 -2.60 0.92 31.99
C ALA A 20 -3.08 1.20 30.56
N PHE A 21 -2.78 2.39 30.04
CA PHE A 21 -3.12 2.79 28.67
C PHE A 21 -2.38 1.95 27.61
N ILE A 22 -1.07 1.71 27.80
CA ILE A 22 -0.29 0.82 26.92
C ILE A 22 -0.86 -0.59 26.95
N LYS A 23 -1.20 -1.10 28.14
CA LYS A 23 -1.80 -2.43 28.29
C LYS A 23 -3.16 -2.51 27.60
N GLU A 24 -4.00 -1.50 27.74
CA GLU A 24 -5.30 -1.42 27.05
C GLU A 24 -5.12 -1.42 25.54
N ILE A 25 -4.23 -0.56 25.02
CA ILE A 25 -3.95 -0.48 23.58
C ILE A 25 -3.44 -1.81 23.01
N THR A 26 -2.50 -2.44 23.72
CA THR A 26 -1.89 -3.71 23.27
C THR A 26 -2.85 -4.88 23.39
N THR A 27 -3.73 -4.90 24.40
CA THR A 27 -4.74 -5.95 24.58
C THR A 27 -5.87 -5.84 23.56
N CYS A 28 -6.26 -4.62 23.18
CA CYS A 28 -7.33 -4.36 22.21
C CYS A 28 -6.90 -4.51 20.75
N GLY A 29 -5.63 -4.82 20.47
CA GLY A 29 -5.15 -5.12 19.12
C GLY A 29 -5.13 -3.91 18.17
N TYR A 30 -4.96 -2.70 18.70
CA TYR A 30 -4.77 -1.50 17.89
C TYR A 30 -3.42 -1.52 17.14
N PHE A 31 -3.28 -0.68 16.11
CA PHE A 31 -2.05 -0.54 15.29
C PHE A 31 -1.60 -1.81 14.54
N THR A 32 -2.56 -2.62 14.10
CA THR A 32 -2.26 -3.87 13.37
C THR A 32 -2.05 -3.67 11.86
N THR A 33 -2.57 -2.57 11.30
CA THR A 33 -2.51 -2.26 9.86
C THR A 33 -1.10 -1.92 9.38
N LEU A 34 -0.39 -1.07 10.11
CA LEU A 34 0.97 -0.63 9.76
C LEU A 34 1.99 -1.55 10.42
N LYS A 35 2.86 -2.16 9.60
CA LYS A 35 3.99 -2.97 10.06
C LYS A 35 5.29 -2.25 9.76
N PRO A 36 6.27 -2.20 10.67
CA PRO A 36 7.54 -1.54 10.40
C PRO A 36 8.23 -2.16 9.16
N ASP A 37 8.90 -1.33 8.36
CA ASP A 37 9.78 -1.81 7.28
C ASP A 37 11.19 -2.05 7.83
N ASP A 38 11.62 -3.31 7.85
CA ASP A 38 12.92 -3.72 8.39
C ASP A 38 14.11 -3.09 7.66
N ARG A 39 13.90 -2.55 6.45
CA ARG A 39 14.97 -1.98 5.61
C ARG A 39 15.18 -0.50 5.84
N LYS A 40 14.23 0.22 6.43
CA LYS A 40 14.26 1.69 6.53
C LYS A 40 13.60 2.16 7.83
N ASN A 41 14.40 2.87 8.66
CA ASN A 41 13.89 3.52 9.86
C ASN A 41 12.72 4.46 9.53
N TYR A 42 11.67 4.42 10.34
CA TYR A 42 10.47 5.28 10.23
C TYR A 42 9.59 5.06 8.99
N LEU A 43 9.74 3.93 8.28
CA LEU A 43 8.76 3.51 7.27
C LEU A 43 7.90 2.36 7.77
N PHE A 44 6.65 2.35 7.30
CA PHE A 44 5.68 1.32 7.62
C PHE A 44 5.02 0.80 6.34
N ASN A 45 4.77 -0.50 6.31
CA ASN A 45 4.05 -1.20 5.26
C ASN A 45 2.60 -1.45 5.68
N ALA A 46 1.68 -1.29 4.74
CA ALA A 46 0.32 -1.80 4.85
C ALA A 46 0.14 -2.97 3.89
N LYS A 47 -0.54 -4.03 4.32
CA LYS A 47 -0.73 -5.22 3.49
C LYS A 47 -1.93 -5.04 2.56
N ILE A 48 -1.72 -5.24 1.27
CA ILE A 48 -2.78 -5.39 0.27
C ILE A 48 -2.77 -6.85 -0.18
N ILE A 49 -3.94 -7.49 -0.24
CA ILE A 49 -4.07 -8.93 -0.53
C ILE A 49 -4.81 -9.12 -1.85
N PHE A 50 -4.23 -9.92 -2.74
CA PHE A 50 -4.81 -10.32 -4.02
C PHE A 50 -4.82 -11.84 -4.12
N ASP A 51 -5.82 -12.41 -4.79
CA ASP A 51 -5.91 -13.87 -4.97
C ASP A 51 -5.11 -14.35 -6.18
N ARG A 52 -4.93 -13.51 -7.21
CA ARG A 52 -4.16 -13.80 -8.43
C ARG A 52 -3.47 -12.56 -9.00
N TYR A 53 -2.47 -12.75 -9.87
CA TYR A 53 -1.84 -11.64 -10.60
C TYR A 53 -2.83 -10.82 -11.42
N SER A 54 -3.83 -11.47 -12.02
CA SER A 54 -4.85 -10.77 -12.81
C SER A 54 -5.70 -9.81 -11.98
N SER A 55 -6.10 -10.19 -10.75
CA SER A 55 -6.85 -9.28 -9.87
C SER A 55 -6.01 -8.07 -9.45
N MET A 56 -4.72 -8.29 -9.20
CA MET A 56 -3.77 -7.21 -8.90
C MET A 56 -3.61 -6.26 -10.10
N LEU A 57 -3.41 -6.79 -11.30
CA LEU A 57 -3.28 -6.00 -12.53
C LEU A 57 -4.56 -5.22 -12.87
N ILE A 58 -5.74 -5.79 -12.61
CA ILE A 58 -7.03 -5.08 -12.72
C ILE A 58 -7.06 -3.92 -11.73
N ALA A 59 -6.69 -4.14 -10.47
CA ALA A 59 -6.65 -3.07 -9.48
C ALA A 59 -5.68 -1.93 -9.88
N VAL A 60 -4.51 -2.27 -10.44
CA VAL A 60 -3.58 -1.27 -11.00
C VAL A 60 -4.22 -0.51 -12.17
N GLN A 61 -4.88 -1.21 -13.09
CA GLN A 61 -5.58 -0.58 -14.21
C GLN A 61 -6.67 0.37 -13.72
N ASP A 62 -7.47 -0.03 -12.74
CA ASP A 62 -8.55 0.78 -12.18
C ASP A 62 -7.99 2.03 -11.50
N LEU A 63 -6.92 1.89 -10.69
CA LEU A 63 -6.22 3.02 -10.08
C LEU A 63 -5.74 4.03 -11.14
N LEU A 64 -5.11 3.57 -12.22
CA LEU A 64 -4.62 4.43 -13.30
C LEU A 64 -5.76 5.11 -14.06
N LYS A 65 -6.86 4.39 -14.33
CA LYS A 65 -8.05 4.97 -14.98
C LYS A 65 -8.71 6.03 -14.11
N THR A 66 -8.80 5.82 -12.80
CA THR A 66 -9.30 6.83 -11.86
C THR A 66 -8.41 8.06 -11.89
N CYS A 67 -7.09 7.89 -11.82
CA CYS A 67 -6.13 8.98 -11.94
C CYS A 67 -6.33 9.80 -13.23
N LEU A 68 -6.42 9.13 -14.37
CA LEU A 68 -6.65 9.77 -15.67
C LEU A 68 -8.00 10.50 -15.71
N ASN A 69 -9.06 9.87 -15.22
CA ASN A 69 -10.38 10.48 -15.16
C ASN A 69 -10.40 11.74 -14.28
N THR A 70 -9.67 11.75 -13.17
CA THR A 70 -9.51 12.95 -12.34
C THR A 70 -8.82 14.07 -13.12
N ILE A 71 -7.72 13.78 -13.83
CA ILE A 71 -7.00 14.77 -14.64
C ILE A 71 -7.92 15.37 -15.72
N TYR A 72 -8.61 14.53 -16.49
CA TYR A 72 -9.43 15.00 -17.61
C TYR A 72 -10.70 15.75 -17.18
N ASN A 73 -11.23 15.48 -15.99
CA ASN A 73 -12.44 16.16 -15.50
C ASN A 73 -12.16 17.42 -14.68
N ASP A 74 -10.94 17.57 -14.14
CA ASP A 74 -10.50 18.81 -13.50
C ASP A 74 -10.45 19.97 -14.51
N GLU A 75 -10.05 19.68 -15.76
CA GLU A 75 -10.03 20.65 -16.87
C GLU A 75 -11.43 21.18 -17.25
N ASN A 76 -12.50 20.46 -16.90
CA ASN A 76 -13.88 20.81 -17.23
C ASN A 76 -14.61 21.61 -16.14
N GLY A 77 -13.91 22.05 -15.08
CA GLY A 77 -14.49 22.93 -14.05
C GLY A 77 -15.50 22.25 -13.12
N ASN A 78 -15.55 20.91 -13.12
CA ASN A 78 -16.31 20.16 -12.14
C ASN A 78 -15.52 20.18 -10.83
N ALA A 79 -15.85 21.12 -9.95
CA ALA A 79 -15.32 21.18 -8.59
C ALA A 79 -15.41 19.79 -7.96
N THR A 80 -14.28 19.11 -7.86
CA THR A 80 -14.21 17.77 -7.29
C THR A 80 -14.47 17.90 -5.79
N GLU A 81 -15.26 16.99 -5.20
CA GLU A 81 -15.47 16.88 -3.74
C GLU A 81 -14.17 16.51 -2.97
N VAL A 82 -13.04 16.47 -3.68
CA VAL A 82 -11.74 16.01 -3.20
C VAL A 82 -10.88 17.24 -2.93
N GLU A 83 -10.52 17.45 -1.67
CA GLU A 83 -9.57 18.48 -1.24
C GLU A 83 -8.18 18.21 -1.84
N ASP A 84 -7.64 19.12 -2.66
CA ASP A 84 -6.34 18.95 -3.35
C ASP A 84 -6.25 17.69 -4.25
N PRO A 85 -6.95 17.66 -5.39
CA PRO A 85 -7.01 16.52 -6.31
C PRO A 85 -5.63 16.07 -6.80
N ILE A 86 -4.68 16.99 -6.94
CA ILE A 86 -3.32 16.73 -7.42
C ILE A 86 -2.53 15.90 -6.40
N LYS A 87 -2.66 16.19 -5.10
CA LYS A 87 -2.01 15.40 -4.05
C LYS A 87 -2.58 13.98 -3.95
N HIS A 88 -3.89 13.84 -4.09
CA HIS A 88 -4.53 12.52 -4.11
C HIS A 88 -4.12 11.71 -5.34
N LEU A 89 -4.07 12.35 -6.51
CA LEU A 89 -3.56 11.76 -7.75
C LEU A 89 -2.14 11.20 -7.58
N LYS A 90 -1.23 11.99 -7.00
CA LYS A 90 0.15 11.55 -6.74
C LYS A 90 0.18 10.29 -5.86
N THR A 91 -0.62 10.27 -4.80
CA THR A 91 -0.66 9.14 -3.86
C THR A 91 -1.17 7.86 -4.56
N LEU A 92 -2.22 7.97 -5.38
CA LEU A 92 -2.76 6.84 -6.14
C LEU A 92 -1.75 6.30 -7.15
N LEU A 93 -1.00 7.19 -7.82
CA LEU A 93 0.08 6.80 -8.74
C LEU A 93 1.22 6.09 -7.99
N GLU A 94 1.63 6.57 -6.81
CA GLU A 94 2.65 5.91 -5.99
C GLU A 94 2.22 4.50 -5.54
N ILE A 95 0.94 4.29 -5.25
CA ILE A 95 0.39 2.94 -4.95
C ILE A 95 0.42 2.07 -6.21
N ALA A 96 -0.03 2.58 -7.36
CA ALA A 96 -0.02 1.85 -8.62
C ALA A 96 1.39 1.39 -8.99
N VAL A 97 2.39 2.26 -8.83
CA VAL A 97 3.81 1.94 -9.07
C VAL A 97 4.30 0.79 -8.18
N GLN A 98 3.93 0.78 -6.89
CA GLN A 98 4.32 -0.29 -5.97
C GLN A 98 3.70 -1.65 -6.31
N LEU A 99 2.56 -1.65 -7.00
CA LEU A 99 1.83 -2.86 -7.38
C LEU A 99 2.22 -3.41 -8.76
N LEU A 100 3.00 -2.67 -9.56
CA LEU A 100 3.40 -3.12 -10.90
C LEU A 100 4.43 -4.27 -10.81
N PRO A 101 4.13 -5.46 -11.39
CA PRO A 101 5.01 -6.61 -11.31
C PRO A 101 6.05 -6.59 -12.44
N ILE A 102 6.96 -5.60 -12.39
CA ILE A 102 7.94 -5.35 -13.46
C ILE A 102 8.82 -6.58 -13.71
N ASN A 103 9.30 -7.23 -12.65
CA ASN A 103 10.18 -8.39 -12.78
C ASN A 103 9.43 -9.62 -13.34
N GLU A 104 8.19 -9.82 -12.94
CA GLU A 104 7.36 -10.91 -13.50
C GLU A 104 6.99 -10.67 -14.96
N GLY A 105 7.01 -9.43 -15.44
CA GLY A 105 6.90 -9.10 -16.85
C GLY A 105 7.91 -9.84 -17.73
N GLU A 106 9.17 -9.96 -17.27
CA GLU A 106 10.21 -10.71 -18.00
C GLU A 106 9.86 -12.21 -18.11
N VAL A 107 9.23 -12.77 -17.08
CA VAL A 107 8.76 -14.16 -17.08
C VAL A 107 7.60 -14.33 -18.06
N PHE A 108 6.65 -13.38 -18.08
CA PHE A 108 5.55 -13.41 -19.05
C PHE A 108 6.06 -13.36 -20.50
N ASP A 109 7.09 -12.56 -20.78
CA ASP A 109 7.73 -12.52 -22.09
C ASP A 109 8.38 -13.86 -22.47
N ALA A 110 9.06 -14.51 -21.52
CA ALA A 110 9.66 -15.82 -21.74
C ALA A 110 8.59 -16.89 -22.01
N VAL A 111 7.50 -16.90 -21.25
CA VAL A 111 6.36 -17.80 -21.45
C VAL A 111 5.72 -17.56 -22.81
N HIS A 112 5.51 -16.31 -23.20
CA HIS A 112 4.96 -15.97 -24.50
C HIS A 112 5.82 -16.49 -25.65
N LYS A 113 7.14 -16.28 -25.58
CA LYS A 113 8.10 -16.82 -26.57
C LYS A 113 8.07 -18.34 -26.65
N PHE A 114 7.95 -19.02 -25.51
CA PHE A 114 7.86 -20.48 -25.48
C PHE A 114 6.58 -20.97 -26.17
N VAL A 115 5.43 -20.39 -25.85
CA VAL A 115 4.14 -20.73 -26.48
C VAL A 115 4.20 -20.53 -28.00
N LEU A 116 4.77 -19.43 -28.48
CA LEU A 116 4.92 -19.18 -29.93
C LEU A 116 5.76 -20.27 -30.62
N LYS A 117 6.88 -20.68 -30.01
CA LYS A 117 7.72 -21.76 -30.55
C LYS A 117 6.99 -23.10 -30.61
N THR A 118 6.18 -23.42 -29.60
CA THR A 118 5.37 -24.64 -29.60
C THR A 118 4.38 -24.64 -30.76
N ILE A 119 3.70 -23.51 -30.99
CA ILE A 119 2.76 -23.36 -32.11
C ILE A 119 3.46 -23.50 -33.47
N GLU A 120 4.69 -23.00 -33.61
CA GLU A 120 5.48 -23.16 -34.83
C GLU A 120 5.89 -24.62 -35.06
N PHE A 121 6.31 -25.31 -34.00
CA PHE A 121 6.71 -26.72 -34.06
C PHE A 121 5.54 -27.64 -34.44
N GLU A 122 4.36 -27.42 -33.85
CA GLU A 122 3.14 -28.16 -34.20
C GLU A 122 2.74 -28.00 -35.68
N LYS A 123 3.01 -26.84 -36.28
CA LYS A 123 2.76 -26.60 -37.71
C LYS A 123 3.74 -27.36 -38.60
N THR A 124 4.99 -27.49 -38.20
CA THR A 124 6.01 -28.22 -38.97
C THR A 124 5.84 -29.74 -38.92
N ASP A 125 5.25 -30.29 -37.86
CA ASP A 125 4.99 -31.75 -37.74
C ASP A 125 3.72 -32.22 -38.47
N THR A 126 2.88 -31.29 -38.96
CA THR A 126 1.65 -31.59 -39.73
C THR A 126 1.80 -31.50 -41.26
N LEU A 127 3.02 -31.31 -41.78
CA LEU A 127 3.37 -31.30 -43.21
C LEU A 127 4.17 -32.54 -43.59
#